data_AF-A0AA96Z4R4-F1
#
_entry.id   AF-A0AA96Z4R4-F1
#
_cell.length_a   1.000
_cell.length_b   1.000
_cell.length_c   1.000
_cell.angle_alpha   90.00
_cell.angle_beta   90.00
_cell.angle_gamma   90.00
#
_symmetry.space_group_name_H-M   'P 1'
#
loop_
_entity.id
_entity.type
_entity.pdbx_description
1 polymer ?
#
loop_
_entity_poly.entity_id
_entity_poly.type
_entity_poly.pdbx_seq_one_letter_code
_entity_poly.pdbx_strand_id
1 'polypeptide(L)'
;MTNIQLLLLATNNIKNNTELSHSQESYVYQFYYANVAGHFDSIQDFLTVFKQQTDATLDASQQLAEQSQQIYSTVESYLEVAEKRYIERKKLLAN
;
A
#
# COMPACT_ATOMS: atom_id res chain seq x y z
N MET A 1 1.46 -7.37 -8.13
CA MET A 1 1.01 -7.26 -6.73
C MET A 1 -0.50 -7.00 -6.74
N THR A 2 -1.29 -7.71 -5.94
CA THR A 2 -2.74 -7.47 -5.73
C THR A 2 -2.99 -6.78 -4.38
N ASN A 3 -4.23 -6.37 -4.10
CA ASN A 3 -4.59 -5.77 -2.80
C ASN A 3 -4.27 -6.69 -1.62
N ILE A 4 -4.56 -7.98 -1.74
CA ILE A 4 -4.21 -8.98 -0.73
C ILE A 4 -2.68 -9.12 -0.59
N GLN A 5 -1.92 -9.08 -1.68
CA GLN A 5 -0.45 -9.14 -1.60
C GLN A 5 0.15 -7.90 -0.93
N LEU A 6 -0.42 -6.71 -1.17
CA LEU A 6 -0.02 -5.47 -0.49
C LEU A 6 -0.37 -5.51 1.00
N LEU A 7 -1.55 -6.05 1.35
CA LEU A 7 -1.95 -6.28 2.74
C LEU A 7 -0.97 -7.22 3.46
N LEU A 8 -0.71 -8.39 2.87
CA LEU A 8 0.22 -9.39 3.42
C LEU A 8 1.64 -8.85 3.56
N LEU A 9 2.09 -8.00 2.63
CA LEU A 9 3.37 -7.31 2.73
C LEU A 9 3.44 -6.45 4.00
N ALA A 10 2.44 -5.59 4.23
CA ALA A 10 2.38 -4.76 5.42
C ALA A 10 2.32 -5.59 6.71
N THR A 11 1.46 -6.62 6.76
CA THR A 11 1.37 -7.54 7.90
C THR A 11 2.70 -8.22 8.22
N ASN A 12 3.40 -8.73 7.20
CA ASN A 12 4.68 -9.40 7.40
C ASN A 12 5.77 -8.44 7.87
N ASN A 13 5.81 -7.23 7.31
CA ASN A 13 6.80 -6.22 7.67
C ASN A 13 6.59 -5.71 9.12
N ILE A 14 5.33 -5.53 9.55
CA ILE A 14 5.01 -5.24 10.96
C ILE A 14 5.48 -6.39 11.86
N LYS A 15 5.14 -7.63 11.51
CA LYS A 15 5.52 -8.82 12.29
C LYS A 15 7.03 -8.97 12.44
N ASN A 16 7.78 -8.67 11.38
CA ASN A 16 9.24 -8.80 11.36
C ASN A 16 9.95 -7.54 11.85
N ASN A 17 9.21 -6.44 12.12
CA ASN A 17 9.75 -5.13 12.43
C ASN A 17 10.76 -4.64 11.37
N THR A 18 10.37 -4.73 10.10
CA THR A 18 11.23 -4.39 8.95
C THR A 18 10.59 -3.35 8.04
N GLU A 19 11.40 -2.46 7.47
CA GLU A 19 11.00 -1.57 6.39
C GLU A 19 10.91 -2.29 5.04
N LEU A 20 10.43 -1.60 4.00
CA LEU A 20 10.46 -2.13 2.65
C LEU A 20 11.91 -2.28 2.18
N SER A 21 12.26 -3.46 1.68
CA SER A 21 13.46 -3.64 0.86
C SER A 21 13.27 -2.99 -0.51
N HIS A 22 14.37 -2.71 -1.22
CA HIS A 22 14.32 -2.08 -2.54
C HIS A 22 13.46 -2.82 -3.59
N SER A 23 13.40 -4.16 -3.50
CA SER A 23 12.54 -4.95 -4.38
C SER A 23 11.06 -4.76 -4.02
N GLN A 24 10.74 -4.72 -2.73
CA GLN A 24 9.38 -4.44 -2.24
C GLN A 24 8.94 -3.01 -2.61
N GLU A 25 9.79 -2.00 -2.43
CA GLU A 25 9.52 -0.63 -2.89
C GLU A 25 9.20 -0.57 -4.39
N SER A 26 9.93 -1.34 -5.19
CA SER A 26 9.70 -1.41 -6.64
C SER A 26 8.35 -2.05 -6.98
N TYR A 27 7.95 -3.10 -6.26
CA TYR A 27 6.64 -3.71 -6.44
C TYR A 27 5.49 -2.81 -5.97
N VAL A 28 5.66 -2.10 -4.84
CA VAL A 28 4.70 -1.11 -4.36
C VAL A 28 4.56 0.03 -5.38
N TYR A 29 5.66 0.51 -5.96
CA TYR A 29 5.61 1.52 -7.02
C TYR A 29 4.84 1.05 -8.26
N GLN A 30 5.11 -0.18 -8.72
CA GLN A 30 4.36 -0.77 -9.85
C GLN A 30 2.88 -0.94 -9.52
N PHE A 31 2.57 -1.34 -8.28
CA PHE A 31 1.20 -1.45 -7.79
C PHE A 31 0.49 -0.09 -7.82
N TYR A 32 1.12 0.95 -7.25
CA TYR A 32 0.60 2.30 -7.21
C TYR A 32 0.33 2.82 -8.63
N TYR A 33 1.29 2.69 -9.53
CA TYR A 33 1.16 3.14 -10.91
C TYR A 33 0.00 2.44 -11.63
N ALA A 34 -0.18 1.14 -11.43
CA ALA A 34 -1.17 0.35 -12.16
C ALA A 34 -2.60 0.47 -11.58
N ASN A 35 -2.75 0.69 -10.27
CA ASN A 35 -4.03 0.56 -9.57
C ASN A 35 -4.50 1.84 -8.89
N VAL A 36 -3.61 2.81 -8.66
CA VAL A 36 -3.93 4.03 -7.92
C VAL A 36 -3.83 5.24 -8.83
N ALA A 37 -2.65 5.45 -9.44
CA ALA A 37 -2.40 6.59 -10.31
C ALA A 37 -3.41 6.62 -11.48
N GLY A 38 -4.13 7.73 -11.61
CA GLY A 38 -5.12 7.95 -12.67
C GLY A 38 -6.45 7.20 -12.51
N HIS A 39 -6.61 6.41 -11.45
CA HIS A 39 -7.85 5.69 -11.12
C HIS A 39 -8.56 6.27 -9.89
N PHE A 40 -7.81 6.94 -9.02
CA PHE A 40 -8.29 7.58 -7.81
C PHE A 40 -7.74 9.01 -7.74
N ASP A 41 -8.52 9.92 -7.15
CA ASP A 41 -8.11 11.31 -6.95
C ASP A 41 -7.06 11.44 -5.83
N SER A 42 -7.09 10.53 -4.84
CA SER A 42 -6.13 10.47 -3.74
C SER A 42 -5.87 9.04 -3.25
N ILE A 43 -4.78 8.86 -2.49
CA ILE A 43 -4.48 7.60 -1.77
C ILE A 43 -5.64 7.23 -0.82
N GLN A 44 -6.34 8.21 -0.26
CA GLN A 44 -7.38 8.02 0.75
C GLN A 44 -8.67 7.49 0.13
N ASP A 45 -8.99 7.92 -1.09
CA ASP A 45 -10.08 7.35 -1.88
C ASP A 45 -9.79 5.88 -2.20
N PHE A 46 -8.55 5.58 -2.60
CA PHE A 46 -8.11 4.21 -2.81
C PHE A 46 -8.19 3.39 -1.51
N LEU A 47 -7.71 3.91 -0.39
CA LEU A 47 -7.70 3.21 0.90
C LEU A 47 -9.11 2.87 1.38
N THR A 48 -10.10 3.70 1.07
CA THR A 48 -11.50 3.42 1.37
C THR A 48 -11.96 2.14 0.66
N VAL A 49 -11.66 2.00 -0.63
CA VAL A 49 -11.98 0.79 -1.42
C VAL A 49 -11.12 -0.40 -0.99
N PHE A 50 -9.83 -0.17 -0.72
CA PHE A 50 -8.90 -1.20 -0.26
C PHE A 50 -9.37 -1.85 1.04
N LYS A 51 -9.80 -1.06 2.03
CA LYS A 51 -10.35 -1.55 3.30
C LYS A 51 -11.58 -2.42 3.08
N GLN A 52 -12.56 -1.94 2.32
CA GLN A 52 -13.77 -2.72 1.98
C GLN A 52 -13.46 -4.10 1.37
N GLN A 53 -12.37 -4.20 0.59
CA GLN A 53 -11.96 -5.45 -0.04
C GLN A 53 -11.09 -6.35 0.84
N THR A 54 -10.52 -5.82 1.92
CA THR A 54 -9.50 -6.53 2.73
C THR A 54 -9.90 -6.72 4.19
N ASP A 55 -10.87 -5.98 4.71
CA ASP A 55 -11.32 -6.03 6.11
C ASP A 55 -11.64 -7.47 6.54
N ALA A 56 -12.40 -8.20 5.72
CA ALA A 56 -12.76 -9.60 6.00
C ALA A 56 -11.54 -10.54 6.11
N THR A 57 -10.40 -10.19 5.49
CA THR A 57 -9.15 -10.95 5.62
C THR A 57 -8.49 -10.72 6.97
N LEU A 58 -8.59 -9.51 7.53
CA LEU A 58 -8.05 -9.17 8.84
C LEU A 58 -8.94 -9.69 9.97
N ASP A 59 -10.26 -9.67 9.79
CA ASP A 59 -11.23 -10.17 10.77
C ASP A 59 -11.13 -11.69 11.00
N ALA A 60 -10.50 -12.43 10.09
CA ALA A 60 -10.28 -13.86 10.23
C ALA A 60 -9.30 -14.22 11.37
N SER A 61 -8.56 -13.25 11.92
CA SER A 61 -7.62 -13.44 13.03
C SER A 61 -7.80 -12.32 14.04
N GLN A 62 -8.04 -12.67 15.31
CA GLN A 62 -8.16 -11.68 16.39
C GLN A 62 -6.93 -10.76 16.46
N GLN A 63 -5.73 -11.32 16.30
CA GLN A 63 -4.49 -10.54 16.29
C GLN A 63 -4.45 -9.54 15.13
N LEU A 64 -4.90 -9.96 13.93
CA LEU A 64 -4.88 -9.08 12.75
C LEU A 64 -5.98 -8.01 12.83
N ALA A 65 -7.15 -8.35 13.39
CA ALA A 65 -8.22 -7.40 13.67
C ALA A 65 -7.75 -6.31 14.63
N GLU A 66 -7.07 -6.67 15.72
CA GLU A 66 -6.49 -5.73 16.69
C GLU A 66 -5.40 -4.84 16.07
N GLN A 67 -4.67 -5.33 15.06
CA GLN A 67 -3.61 -4.59 14.36
C GLN A 67 -4.08 -3.90 13.07
N SER A 68 -5.36 -4.00 12.71
CA SER A 68 -5.90 -3.57 11.42
C SER A 68 -5.57 -2.10 11.11
N GLN A 69 -5.74 -1.21 12.08
CA GLN A 69 -5.40 0.20 11.93
C GLN A 69 -3.91 0.40 11.60
N GLN A 70 -3.02 -0.28 12.31
CA GLN A 70 -1.57 -0.20 12.07
C GLN A 70 -1.22 -0.75 10.67
N ILE A 71 -1.87 -1.84 10.25
CA ILE A 71 -1.69 -2.44 8.93
C ILE A 71 -2.09 -1.44 7.84
N TYR A 72 -3.26 -0.82 7.96
CA TYR A 72 -3.72 0.16 6.97
C TYR A 72 -2.86 1.41 6.92
N SER A 73 -2.41 1.95 8.06
CA SER A 73 -1.47 3.07 8.08
C SER A 73 -0.11 2.70 7.47
N THR A 74 0.33 1.45 7.60
CA THR A 74 1.55 0.96 6.95
C THR A 74 1.38 0.90 5.43
N VAL A 75 0.23 0.40 4.96
CA VAL A 75 -0.11 0.40 3.52
C VAL A 75 -0.15 1.83 2.97
N GLU A 76 -0.79 2.75 3.68
CA GLU A 76 -0.83 4.18 3.32
C GLU A 76 0.58 4.76 3.14
N SER A 77 1.47 4.55 4.11
CA SER A 77 2.86 5.00 4.05
C SER A 77 3.61 4.44 2.83
N TYR A 78 3.40 3.16 2.49
CA TYR A 78 3.99 2.56 1.30
C TYR A 78 3.53 3.26 0.00
N LEU A 79 2.23 3.60 -0.07
CA LEU A 79 1.67 4.29 -1.22
C LEU A 79 2.14 5.74 -1.32
N GLU A 80 2.33 6.44 -0.20
CA GLU A 80 2.87 7.81 -0.18
C GLU A 80 4.30 7.86 -0.73
N VAL A 81 5.14 6.86 -0.39
CA VAL A 81 6.50 6.74 -0.95
C VAL A 81 6.44 6.51 -2.46
N ALA A 82 5.54 5.64 -2.91
CA ALA A 82 5.35 5.38 -4.34
C ALA A 82 4.81 6.60 -5.10
N GLU A 83 3.89 7.35 -4.52
CA GLU A 83 3.33 8.58 -5.08
C GLU A 83 4.40 9.65 -5.26
N LYS A 84 5.23 9.90 -4.23
CA LYS A 84 6.34 10.85 -4.31
C LYS A 84 7.26 10.51 -5.49
N ARG A 85 7.66 9.24 -5.59
CA ARG A 85 8.49 8.74 -6.70
C ARG A 85 7.81 8.89 -8.06
N TYR A 86 6.50 8.67 -8.14
CA TYR A 86 5.72 8.83 -9.36
C TYR A 86 5.69 10.29 -9.83
N ILE A 87 5.42 11.22 -8.91
CA ILE A 87 5.40 12.66 -9.19
C ILE A 87 6.78 13.14 -9.66
N GLU A 88 7.85 12.73 -8.97
CA GLU A 88 9.23 13.06 -9.35
C GLU A 88 9.56 12.58 -10.76
N ARG A 89 9.21 11.32 -11.07
CA ARG A 89 9.45 10.75 -12.39
C ARG A 89 8.65 11.47 -13.49
N LYS A 90 7.40 11.85 -13.21
CA LYS A 90 6.58 12.64 -14.15
C LYS A 90 7.20 14.00 -14.45
N LYS A 91 7.78 14.67 -13.44
CA LYS A 91 8.50 15.94 -13.63
C LYS A 91 9.73 15.78 -14.54
N LEU A 92 10.49 14.69 -14.36
CA LEU A 92 11.67 14.42 -15.19
C LEU A 92 11.33 14.13 -16.65
N LEU A 93 10.19 13.49 -16.91
CA LEU A 93 9.75 13.12 -18.27
C LEU A 93 8.99 14.25 -18.98
N ALA A 94 8.60 15.30 -18.26
CA ALA A 94 7.92 16.47 -18.82
C ALA A 94 8.90 17.57 -19.31
N ASN A 95 10.20 17.40 -19.02
CA ASN A 95 11.31 18.21 -19.54
C ASN A 95 11.95 17.52 -20.75
#